data_AF-A0A5B7JGR2-F1
#
_entry.id   AF-A0A5B7JGR2-F1
#
_cell.length_a   1.000
_cell.length_b   1.000
_cell.length_c   1.000
_cell.angle_alpha   90.00
_cell.angle_beta   90.00
_cell.angle_gamma   90.00
#
_symmetry.space_group_name_H-M   'P 1'
#
loop_
_entity.id
_entity.type
_entity.pdbx_description
1 polymer ?
#
loop_
_entity_poly.entity_id
_entity_poly.type
_entity_poly.pdbx_seq_one_letter_code
_entity_poly.pdbx_strand_id
1 'polypeptide(L)'
;MGIFYPTFSLQQVYTDVTLSCGDQFYPAHRLVLSSCSTFFAKTLEVSGCKAPTILLHGIDQSTLEQLLMFMYDGQELVIKGSRF
;
A
#
# COMPACT_ATOMS: atom_id res chain seq x y z
N MET A 1 20.12 -3.23 1.47
CA MET A 1 18.74 -3.72 1.67
C MET A 1 17.86 -2.97 0.69
N GLY A 2 17.60 -3.56 -0.48
CA GLY A 2 16.79 -2.94 -1.51
C GLY A 2 15.32 -3.14 -1.19
N ILE A 3 14.62 -2.04 -0.94
CA ILE A 3 13.17 -2.00 -0.80
C ILE A 3 12.60 -2.19 -2.21
N PHE A 4 11.98 -3.34 -2.44
CA PHE A 4 11.40 -3.71 -3.73
C PHE A 4 10.05 -3.01 -3.85
N TYR A 5 10.06 -1.80 -4.37
CA TYR A 5 8.80 -1.13 -4.74
C TYR A 5 8.29 -1.76 -6.05
N PRO A 6 6.98 -2.05 -6.15
CA PRO A 6 6.40 -2.51 -7.40
C PRO A 6 6.71 -1.50 -8.52
N THR A 7 6.87 -2.01 -9.75
CA THR A 7 7.44 -1.26 -10.88
C THR A 7 6.72 0.07 -11.14
N PHE A 8 5.41 0.11 -10.89
CA PHE A 8 4.57 1.31 -11.06
C PHE A 8 4.74 2.35 -9.93
N SER A 9 5.16 1.92 -8.73
CA SER A 9 5.49 2.80 -7.61
C SER A 9 6.89 3.43 -7.72
N LEU A 10 7.76 2.89 -8.57
CA LEU A 10 9.13 3.38 -8.76
C LEU A 10 9.17 4.76 -9.45
N GLN A 11 8.19 5.08 -10.29
CA GLN A 11 8.19 6.37 -10.97
C GLN A 11 7.63 7.50 -10.10
N GLN A 12 6.95 7.20 -8.98
CA GLN A 12 6.30 8.16 -8.07
C GLN A 12 5.33 9.15 -8.76
N VAL A 13 5.01 8.93 -10.05
CA VAL A 13 4.19 9.83 -10.85
C VAL A 13 2.73 9.60 -10.51
N TYR A 14 1.97 10.69 -10.32
CA TYR A 14 0.54 10.66 -9.99
C TYR A 14 0.17 9.97 -8.67
N THR A 15 1.15 9.79 -7.77
CA THR A 15 0.86 9.39 -6.39
C THR A 15 0.11 10.53 -5.68
N ASP A 16 -1.06 10.22 -5.15
CA ASP A 16 -2.02 11.17 -4.60
C ASP A 16 -2.48 10.79 -3.19
N VAL A 17 -1.83 9.77 -2.60
CA VAL A 17 -1.99 9.34 -1.21
C VAL A 17 -0.64 8.81 -0.71
N THR A 18 -0.37 8.99 0.58
CA THR A 18 0.76 8.36 1.25
C THR A 18 0.27 7.39 2.31
N LEU A 19 0.81 6.18 2.36
CA LEU A 19 0.63 5.28 3.50
C LEU A 19 1.82 5.43 4.44
N SER A 20 1.57 5.48 5.75
CA SER A 20 2.62 5.51 6.76
C SER A 20 2.54 4.24 7.61
N CYS A 21 3.69 3.61 7.83
CA CYS A 21 3.84 2.39 8.62
C CYS A 21 5.13 2.44 9.45
N GLY A 22 4.99 2.73 10.75
CA GLY A 22 6.14 3.10 11.59
C GLY A 22 6.82 4.35 11.04
N ASP A 23 8.15 4.28 10.87
CA ASP A 23 8.96 5.41 10.38
C ASP A 23 9.04 5.49 8.84
N GLN A 24 8.33 4.61 8.11
CA GLN A 24 8.35 4.56 6.65
C GLN A 24 7.10 5.17 6.04
N PHE A 25 7.29 5.76 4.86
CA PHE A 25 6.25 6.39 4.04
C PHE A 25 6.23 5.80 2.64
N TYR A 26 5.05 5.47 2.16
CA TYR A 26 4.82 4.77 0.90
C TYR A 26 3.84 5.60 0.04
N PRO A 27 4.35 6.41 -0.90
CA PRO A 27 3.51 7.11 -1.86
C PRO A 27 2.81 6.11 -2.78
N ALA A 28 1.51 6.28 -2.97
CA ALA A 28 0.65 5.33 -3.66
C ALA A 28 -0.46 6.05 -4.44
N HIS A 29 -1.25 5.27 -5.18
CA HIS A 29 -2.35 5.75 -5.99
C HIS A 29 -3.68 5.42 -5.31
N ARG A 30 -4.52 6.44 -5.09
CA ARG A 30 -5.88 6.27 -4.54
C ARG A 30 -6.70 5.31 -5.38
N LEU A 31 -6.51 5.33 -6.71
CA LEU A 31 -7.17 4.42 -7.64
C LEU A 31 -6.89 2.95 -7.32
N VAL A 32 -5.62 2.59 -7.16
CA VAL A 32 -5.18 1.21 -6.90
C VAL A 32 -5.61 0.76 -5.50
N LEU A 33 -5.41 1.60 -4.48
CA LEU A 33 -5.81 1.26 -3.11
C LEU A 33 -7.33 1.07 -2.99
N SER A 34 -8.12 1.92 -3.63
CA SER A 34 -9.59 1.87 -3.55
C SER A 34 -10.18 0.69 -4.32
N SER A 35 -9.58 0.28 -5.45
CA SER A 35 -10.04 -0.88 -6.21
C SER A 35 -9.75 -2.20 -5.49
N CYS A 36 -8.63 -2.27 -4.76
CA CYS A 36 -8.21 -3.48 -4.07
C CYS A 36 -8.74 -3.59 -2.63
N SER A 37 -9.28 -2.51 -2.03
CA SER A 37 -9.71 -2.51 -0.64
C SER A 37 -10.84 -1.52 -0.36
N THR A 38 -11.96 -2.05 0.17
CA THR A 38 -13.08 -1.23 0.63
C THR A 38 -12.72 -0.36 1.84
N PHE A 39 -11.72 -0.75 2.64
CA PHE A 39 -11.20 0.06 3.73
C PHE A 39 -10.52 1.33 3.19
N PHE A 40 -9.63 1.18 2.20
CA PHE A 40 -8.95 2.33 1.60
C PHE A 40 -9.92 3.21 0.83
N ALA A 41 -10.86 2.63 0.08
CA ALA A 41 -11.90 3.37 -0.64
C ALA A 41 -12.67 4.32 0.30
N LYS A 42 -13.21 3.79 1.41
CA LYS A 42 -13.96 4.59 2.39
C LYS A 42 -13.09 5.64 3.09
N THR A 43 -11.87 5.26 3.48
CA THR A 43 -10.94 6.19 4.17
C THR A 43 -10.57 7.37 3.27
N LEU A 44 -10.34 7.10 1.99
CA LEU A 44 -9.99 8.10 0.99
C LEU A 44 -11.18 8.95 0.54
N GLU A 45 -12.40 8.42 0.57
CA GLU A 45 -13.62 9.17 0.26
C GLU A 45 -13.91 10.25 1.32
N VAL A 46 -13.65 9.94 2.59
CA VAL A 46 -13.84 10.88 3.71
C VAL A 46 -12.75 11.96 3.76
N SER A 47 -11.56 11.68 3.21
CA SER A 47 -10.46 12.63 3.24
C SER A 47 -10.70 13.79 2.24
N GLY A 48 -11.08 14.97 2.77
CA GLY A 48 -11.25 16.20 1.99
C GLY A 48 -9.94 16.89 1.55
N CYS A 49 -8.77 16.28 1.83
CA CYS A 49 -7.47 16.80 1.45
C CYS A 49 -6.99 16.26 0.10
N LYS A 50 -6.18 17.07 -0.61
CA LYS A 50 -5.65 16.71 -1.94
C LYS A 50 -4.65 15.54 -1.92
N ALA A 51 -3.95 15.32 -0.80
CA ALA A 51 -2.96 14.27 -0.64
C ALA A 51 -2.97 13.73 0.80
N PRO A 52 -3.94 12.88 1.17
CA PRO A 52 -4.04 12.34 2.53
C PRO A 52 -2.86 11.41 2.85
N THR A 53 -2.43 11.43 4.11
CA THR A 53 -1.54 10.41 4.67
C THR A 53 -2.36 9.48 5.55
N ILE A 54 -2.39 8.19 5.22
CA ILE A 54 -3.10 7.15 5.98
C ILE A 54 -2.09 6.43 6.86
N LEU A 55 -2.25 6.55 8.17
CA LEU A 55 -1.41 5.87 9.13
C LEU A 55 -1.97 4.47 9.44
N LEU A 56 -1.22 3.45 9.08
CA LEU A 56 -1.58 2.05 9.30
C LEU A 56 -0.93 1.56 10.60
N HIS A 57 -1.76 1.15 11.55
CA HIS A 57 -1.32 0.56 12.81
C HIS A 57 -1.59 -0.94 12.81
N GLY A 58 -0.72 -1.70 13.50
CA GLY A 58 -0.89 -3.14 13.69
C GLY A 58 -0.52 -4.01 12.49
N ILE A 59 0.19 -3.44 11.50
CA ILE A 59 0.81 -4.19 10.42
C ILE A 59 2.30 -3.90 10.41
N ASP A 60 3.11 -4.91 10.12
CA ASP A 60 4.54 -4.75 9.93
C ASP A 60 4.83 -4.15 8.54
N GLN A 61 5.95 -3.44 8.42
CA GLN A 61 6.40 -2.82 7.16
C GLN A 61 6.50 -3.85 6.03
N SER A 62 7.03 -5.05 6.32
CA SER A 62 7.14 -6.14 5.34
C SER A 62 5.78 -6.63 4.85
N THR A 63 4.77 -6.67 5.73
CA THR A 63 3.41 -7.04 5.37
C THR A 63 2.77 -5.97 4.48
N LEU A 64 2.97 -4.68 4.79
CA LEU A 64 2.49 -3.60 3.94
C LEU A 64 3.14 -3.63 2.55
N GLU A 65 4.45 -3.85 2.48
CA GLU A 65 5.17 -3.96 1.20
C GLU A 65 4.66 -5.13 0.35
N GLN A 66 4.43 -6.30 0.95
CA GLN A 66 3.84 -7.45 0.25
C GLN A 66 2.42 -7.16 -0.22
N LEU A 67 1.61 -6.48 0.59
CA LEU A 67 0.26 -6.07 0.21
C LEU A 67 0.29 -5.10 -0.97
N LEU A 68 1.18 -4.10 -0.95
CA LEU A 68 1.35 -3.17 -2.05
C LEU A 68 1.83 -3.91 -3.31
N MET A 69 2.80 -4.82 -3.19
CA MET A 69 3.25 -5.63 -4.33
C MET A 69 2.10 -6.44 -4.93
N PHE A 70 1.27 -7.06 -4.10
CA PHE A 70 0.06 -7.75 -4.56
C PHE A 70 -0.92 -6.81 -5.29
N MET A 71 -1.16 -5.60 -4.76
CA MET A 71 -2.07 -4.63 -5.37
C MET A 71 -1.58 -4.09 -6.73
N TYR A 72 -0.26 -3.93 -6.91
CA TYR A 72 0.32 -3.36 -8.13
C TYR A 72 0.73 -4.38 -9.18
N ASP A 73 1.36 -5.48 -8.77
CA ASP A 73 1.89 -6.49 -9.68
C ASP A 73 0.93 -7.67 -9.88
N GLY A 74 -0.15 -7.74 -9.08
CA GLY A 74 -1.17 -8.79 -9.16
C GLY A 74 -0.66 -10.19 -8.82
N GLN A 75 0.57 -10.33 -8.34
CA GLN A 75 1.16 -11.62 -8.00
C GLN A 75 0.86 -11.99 -6.54
N GLU A 76 0.31 -13.21 -6.39
CA GLU A 76 -0.21 -13.78 -5.16
C GLU A 76 0.81 -13.73 -4.00
N LEU A 77 0.34 -13.27 -2.85
CA LEU A 77 1.04 -13.39 -1.58
C LEU A 77 1.04 -14.89 -1.21
N VAL A 78 2.05 -15.63 -1.66
CA VAL A 78 2.21 -17.06 -1.31
C VAL A 78 2.55 -17.14 0.17
N ILE A 79 1.51 -17.27 1.00
CA ILE A 79 1.65 -17.60 2.40
C ILE A 79 2.14 -19.05 2.44
N LYS A 80 3.44 -19.27 2.67
CA LYS A 80 3.96 -20.61 2.93
C LYS A 80 3.37 -21.05 4.27
N GLY A 81 2.26 -21.80 4.21
CA GLY A 81 1.68 -22.46 5.37
C GLY A 81 2.76 -23.30 6.05
N SER A 82 3.07 -22.97 7.30
CA SER A 82 3.82 -23.84 8.19
C SER A 82 3.03 -25.12 8.35
N ARG A 83 3.42 -26.13 7.59
CA ARG A 83 2.94 -27.51 7.72
C ARG A 83 3.41 -28.00 9.08
N PHE A 84 2.49 -28.03 10.06
CA PHE A 84 2.61 -28.89 11.22
C PHE A 84 2.19 -30.30 10.82
#